data_AF-A0A7Y5FA28-F1
#
_entry.id   AF-A0A7Y5FA28-F1
#
_cell.length_a   1.000
_cell.length_b   1.000
_cell.length_c   1.000
_cell.angle_alpha   90.00
_cell.angle_beta   90.00
_cell.angle_gamma   90.00
#
_symmetry.space_group_name_H-M   'P 1'
#
loop_
_entity.id
_entity.type
_entity.pdbx_description
1 polymer ?
#
loop_
_entity_poly.entity_id
_entity_poly.type
_entity_poly.pdbx_seq_one_letter_code
_entity_poly.pdbx_strand_id
1 'polypeptide(L)'
;MALASCRSCKKLFEKVRKSICPACEAAEEVHYETVRAFLAENPGVNAERVAEGTAVPIETVLRFIQEGRVEAFGIGSTIPCGQCGEPAISPTKRLCKSCLGKLEAQIQQQQSRIKLPEKRDVDVGKALNTFRVPLKGGGLPGTSAS
;
A
#
# COMPACT_ATOMS: atom_id res chain seq x y z
N MET A 1 44.13 16.29 22.27
CA MET A 1 43.13 16.30 21.18
C MET A 1 43.34 15.09 20.28
N ALA A 2 42.28 14.37 19.91
CA ALA A 2 42.36 13.29 18.93
C ALA A 2 41.98 13.84 17.55
N LEU A 3 42.93 13.84 16.62
CA LEU A 3 42.68 14.15 15.21
C LEU A 3 42.14 12.89 14.54
N ALA A 4 41.07 13.03 13.76
CA ALA A 4 40.47 11.96 12.98
C ALA A 4 40.34 12.37 11.51
N SER A 5 40.31 11.38 10.63
CA SER A 5 40.02 11.57 9.22
C SER A 5 38.51 11.58 8.97
N CYS A 6 38.04 12.56 8.21
CA CYS A 6 36.65 12.66 7.79
C CYS A 6 36.32 11.56 6.78
N ARG A 7 35.22 10.83 6.97
CA ARG A 7 34.78 9.79 6.02
C ARG A 7 34.32 10.34 4.67
N SER A 8 33.76 11.55 4.63
CA SER A 8 33.20 12.13 3.39
C SER A 8 34.25 12.89 2.57
N CYS A 9 35.10 13.70 3.19
CA CYS A 9 36.08 14.55 2.47
C CYS A 9 37.55 14.17 2.69
N LYS A 10 37.83 13.15 3.51
CA LYS A 10 39.19 12.66 3.86
C LYS A 10 40.12 13.68 4.52
N LYS A 11 39.63 14.87 4.89
CA LYS A 11 40.40 15.87 5.64
C LYS A 11 40.57 15.48 7.12
N LEU A 12 41.71 15.87 7.70
CA LEU A 12 41.98 15.73 9.13
C LEU A 12 41.22 16.81 9.91
N PHE A 13 40.53 16.42 10.98
CA PHE A 13 39.78 17.33 11.85
C PHE A 13 39.80 16.86 13.31
N GLU A 14 39.52 17.75 14.24
CA GLU A 14 39.40 17.37 15.66
C GLU A 14 38.12 16.59 15.92
N LYS A 15 38.25 15.37 16.44
CA LYS A 15 37.12 14.49 16.72
C LYS A 15 36.43 14.93 18.01
N VAL A 16 35.32 15.66 17.89
CA VAL A 16 34.53 16.11 19.06
C VAL A 16 33.43 15.09 19.40
N ARG A 17 32.50 14.80 18.46
CA ARG A 17 31.39 13.84 18.67
C ARG A 17 31.02 13.00 17.45
N LYS A 18 31.09 13.54 16.24
CA LYS A 18 30.72 12.86 14.99
C LYS A 18 31.94 12.39 14.19
N SER A 19 31.73 11.45 13.26
CA SER A 19 32.76 10.86 12.37
C SER A 19 33.05 11.69 11.11
N ILE A 20 32.41 12.85 10.98
CA ILE A 20 32.48 13.76 9.84
C ILE A 20 32.93 15.14 10.34
N CYS A 21 33.66 15.88 9.52
CA CYS A 21 34.13 17.22 9.88
C CYS A 21 32.99 18.24 9.87
N PRO A 22 33.09 19.36 10.61
CA PRO A 22 32.03 20.37 10.70
C PRO A 22 31.66 20.98 9.35
N ALA A 23 32.63 21.07 8.41
CA ALA A 23 32.35 21.54 7.05
C ALA A 23 31.45 20.57 6.26
N CYS A 24 31.65 19.26 6.40
CA CYS A 24 30.79 18.26 5.76
C CYS A 24 29.42 18.20 6.42
N GLU A 25 29.34 18.37 7.74
CA GLU A 25 28.07 18.47 8.46
C GLU A 25 27.24 19.66 7.97
N ALA A 26 27.85 20.84 7.86
CA ALA A 26 27.18 22.03 7.33
C ALA A 26 26.69 21.83 5.88
N ALA A 27 27.50 21.19 5.02
CA ALA A 27 27.07 20.87 3.66
C ALA A 27 25.88 19.90 3.64
N GLU A 28 25.87 18.90 4.50
CA GLU A 28 24.80 17.91 4.60
C GLU A 28 23.47 18.54 5.03
N GLU A 29 23.51 19.51 5.95
CA GLU A 29 22.33 20.28 6.37
C GLU A 29 21.78 21.16 5.22
N VAL A 30 22.65 21.79 4.42
CA VAL A 30 22.21 22.55 3.23
C VAL A 30 21.54 21.65 2.19
N HIS A 31 22.10 20.46 1.95
CA HIS A 31 21.48 19.46 1.08
C HIS A 31 20.13 18.98 1.61
N TYR A 32 20.01 18.86 2.93
CA TYR A 32 18.75 18.47 3.57
C TYR A 32 17.67 19.56 3.41
N GLU A 33 18.01 20.82 3.66
CA GLU A 33 17.07 21.95 3.50
C GLU A 33 16.58 22.09 2.07
N THR A 34 17.47 21.96 1.09
CA THR A 34 17.11 22.02 -0.34
C THR A 34 16.18 20.88 -0.74
N VAL A 35 16.48 19.64 -0.32
CA VAL A 35 15.61 18.48 -0.57
C VAL A 35 14.24 18.64 0.09
N ARG A 36 14.21 19.14 1.33
CA ARG A 36 12.96 19.39 2.05
C ARG A 36 12.09 20.45 1.36
N ALA A 37 12.69 21.55 0.92
CA ALA A 37 11.99 22.60 0.19
C ALA A 37 11.37 22.05 -1.11
N PHE A 38 12.16 21.29 -1.88
CA PHE A 38 11.71 20.69 -3.12
C PHE A 38 10.55 19.70 -2.93
N LEU A 39 10.60 18.88 -1.89
CA LEU A 39 9.52 17.95 -1.54
C LEU A 39 8.25 18.64 -1.02
N ALA A 40 8.38 19.81 -0.41
CA ALA A 40 7.23 20.61 0.03
C ALA A 40 6.46 21.19 -1.17
N GLU A 41 7.19 21.63 -2.20
CA GLU A 41 6.59 22.13 -3.45
C GLU A 41 6.04 21.00 -4.32
N ASN A 42 6.67 19.82 -4.26
CA ASN A 42 6.31 18.67 -5.09
C ASN A 42 6.14 17.40 -4.23
N PRO A 43 4.95 17.18 -3.66
CA PRO A 43 4.67 15.99 -2.86
C PRO A 43 4.65 14.73 -3.75
N GLY A 44 5.28 13.65 -3.28
CA GLY A 44 5.21 12.34 -3.93
C GLY A 44 6.15 12.14 -5.13
N VAL A 45 7.27 12.87 -5.17
CA VAL A 45 8.25 12.81 -6.26
C VAL A 45 9.33 11.74 -6.01
N ASN A 46 9.77 11.09 -7.09
CA ASN A 46 10.81 10.06 -7.08
C ASN A 46 12.18 10.59 -6.65
N ALA A 47 13.01 9.74 -6.04
CA ALA A 47 14.37 10.10 -5.62
C ALA A 47 15.27 10.64 -6.75
N GLU A 48 15.12 10.12 -7.98
CA GLU A 48 15.86 10.59 -9.16
C GLU A 48 15.49 12.04 -9.51
N ARG A 49 14.20 12.35 -9.51
CA ARG A 49 13.70 13.71 -9.78
C ARG A 49 14.07 14.70 -8.69
N VAL A 50 14.08 14.25 -7.44
CA VAL A 50 14.59 15.03 -6.32
C VAL A 50 16.07 15.34 -6.51
N ALA A 51 16.88 14.36 -6.91
CA ALA A 51 18.31 14.56 -7.18
C ALA A 51 18.54 15.55 -8.35
N GLU A 52 17.77 15.45 -9.43
CA GLU A 52 17.80 16.41 -10.55
C GLU A 52 17.43 17.83 -10.13
N GLY A 53 16.35 17.98 -9.35
CA GLY A 53 15.83 19.29 -8.94
C GLY A 53 16.67 20.00 -7.87
N THR A 54 17.35 19.23 -7.02
CA THR A 54 18.13 19.77 -5.90
C THR A 54 19.64 19.81 -6.19
N ALA A 55 20.07 19.23 -7.31
CA ALA A 55 21.48 19.02 -7.65
C ALA A 55 22.28 18.26 -6.57
N VAL A 56 21.57 17.46 -5.74
CA VAL A 56 22.16 16.61 -4.71
C VAL A 56 22.39 15.22 -5.30
N PRO A 57 23.55 14.57 -5.04
CA PRO A 57 23.79 13.21 -5.51
C PRO A 57 22.72 12.25 -5.01
N ILE A 58 22.25 11.37 -5.90
CA ILE A 58 21.16 10.44 -5.61
C ILE A 58 21.45 9.55 -4.40
N GLU A 59 22.71 9.15 -4.19
CA GLU A 59 23.13 8.35 -3.03
C GLU A 59 22.84 9.06 -1.70
N THR A 60 22.98 10.38 -1.66
CA THR A 60 22.68 11.19 -0.47
C THR A 60 21.19 11.31 -0.25
N VAL A 61 20.41 11.50 -1.32
CA VAL A 61 18.95 11.52 -1.27
C VAL A 61 18.41 10.18 -0.78
N LEU A 62 18.94 9.07 -1.30
CA LEU A 62 18.60 7.70 -0.88
C LEU A 62 18.93 7.45 0.60
N ARG A 63 20.08 7.93 1.06
CA ARG A 63 20.44 7.86 2.48
C ARG A 63 19.44 8.62 3.36
N PHE A 64 19.02 9.82 2.98
CA PHE A 64 18.02 10.57 3.75
C PHE A 64 16.65 9.88 3.82
N ILE A 65 16.27 9.17 2.74
CA ILE A 65 15.06 8.34 2.72
C ILE A 65 15.22 7.13 3.65
N GLN A 66 16.37 6.44 3.62
CA GLN A 66 16.66 5.30 4.51
C GLN A 66 16.71 5.71 5.98
N GLU A 67 17.22 6.89 6.28
CA GLU A 67 17.25 7.47 7.62
C GLU A 67 15.87 7.97 8.08
N GLY A 68 14.84 7.95 7.21
CA GLY A 68 13.50 8.45 7.51
C GLY A 68 13.44 9.96 7.71
N ARG A 69 14.46 10.71 7.29
CA ARG A 69 14.53 12.18 7.40
C ARG A 69 13.65 12.87 6.35
N VAL A 70 13.35 12.21 5.23
CA VAL A 70 12.48 12.72 4.16
C VAL A 70 11.72 11.58 3.48
N GLU A 71 10.44 11.83 3.20
CA GLU A 71 9.57 10.89 2.51
C GLU A 71 9.53 11.22 1.00
N ALA A 72 10.37 10.55 0.22
CA ALA A 72 10.25 10.53 -1.23
C ALA A 72 9.52 9.25 -1.66
N PHE A 73 8.47 9.37 -2.47
CA PHE A 73 7.79 8.21 -3.02
C PHE A 73 8.65 7.64 -4.15
N GLY A 74 9.35 6.54 -3.84
CA GLY A 74 9.67 5.48 -4.79
C GLY A 74 10.69 5.80 -5.87
N ILE A 75 11.82 5.11 -5.82
CA ILE A 75 12.73 4.96 -6.95
C ILE A 75 12.02 4.08 -7.99
N GLY A 76 11.83 4.61 -9.19
CA GLY A 76 12.11 3.85 -10.42
C GLY A 76 11.50 2.46 -10.59
N SER A 77 10.19 2.30 -10.45
CA SER A 77 9.53 1.46 -11.44
C SER A 77 8.31 2.21 -11.95
N THR A 78 8.46 2.78 -13.14
CA THR A 78 7.35 2.86 -14.08
C THR A 78 6.84 1.44 -14.23
N ILE A 79 5.95 1.03 -13.34
CA ILE A 79 5.44 -0.33 -13.33
C ILE A 79 4.70 -0.47 -14.66
N PRO A 80 5.12 -1.40 -15.53
CA PRO A 80 4.44 -1.58 -16.79
C PRO A 80 3.01 -1.99 -16.49
N CYS A 81 2.07 -1.45 -17.26
CA CYS A 81 0.68 -1.84 -17.17
C CYS A 81 0.58 -3.34 -17.42
N GLY A 82 -0.05 -4.09 -16.51
CA GLY A 82 -0.19 -5.54 -16.62
C GLY A 82 -1.04 -6.02 -17.81
N GLN A 83 -1.65 -5.09 -18.56
CA GLN A 83 -2.49 -5.36 -19.72
C GLN A 83 -1.83 -4.98 -21.06
N CYS A 84 -1.09 -3.87 -21.11
CA CYS A 84 -0.56 -3.32 -22.37
C CYS A 84 0.93 -2.95 -22.33
N GLY A 85 1.56 -2.96 -21.16
CA GLY A 85 2.97 -2.59 -20.99
C GLY A 85 3.28 -1.09 -20.91
N GLU A 86 2.31 -0.19 -21.16
CA GLU A 86 2.49 1.26 -20.98
C GLU A 86 2.72 1.66 -19.52
N PRO A 87 3.33 2.82 -19.24
CA PRO A 87 3.55 3.30 -17.88
C PRO A 87 2.25 3.32 -17.06
N ALA A 88 2.21 2.57 -15.96
CA ALA A 88 1.07 2.60 -15.05
C ALA A 88 0.98 3.96 -14.34
N ILE A 89 -0.25 4.44 -14.14
CA ILE A 89 -0.52 5.74 -13.51
C ILE A 89 -0.22 5.71 -12.01
N SER A 90 -0.31 4.53 -11.40
CA SER A 90 -0.11 4.34 -9.96
C SER A 90 0.54 2.99 -9.69
N PRO A 91 1.51 2.93 -8.76
CA PRO A 91 2.20 1.69 -8.42
C PRO A 91 1.25 0.62 -7.85
N THR A 92 0.19 1.03 -7.17
CA THR A 92 -0.79 0.13 -6.57
C THR A 92 -1.78 -0.44 -7.59
N LYS A 93 -2.17 0.36 -8.60
CA LYS A 93 -3.20 -0.03 -9.58
C LYS A 93 -2.64 -0.77 -10.79
N ARG A 94 -1.33 -0.71 -11.07
CA ARG A 94 -0.63 -1.38 -12.20
C ARG A 94 -1.35 -1.27 -13.56
N LEU A 95 -2.11 -0.21 -13.77
CA LEU A 95 -2.92 0.04 -14.96
C LEU A 95 -2.60 1.43 -15.53
N CYS A 96 -2.50 1.51 -16.86
CA CYS A 96 -2.44 2.79 -17.57
C CYS A 96 -3.86 3.38 -17.70
N LYS A 97 -3.96 4.66 -18.08
CA LYS A 97 -5.25 5.38 -18.21
C LYS A 97 -6.20 4.70 -19.20
N SER A 98 -5.64 4.23 -20.30
CA SER A 98 -6.37 3.57 -21.39
C SER A 98 -6.95 2.21 -20.95
N CYS A 99 -6.18 1.42 -20.19
CA CYS A 99 -6.63 0.12 -19.70
C CYS A 99 -7.65 0.24 -18.56
N LEU A 100 -7.51 1.25 -17.70
CA LEU A 100 -8.49 1.53 -16.65
C LEU A 100 -9.88 1.82 -17.26
N GLY A 101 -9.94 2.69 -18.27
CA GLY A 101 -11.20 3.03 -18.93
C GLY A 101 -11.85 1.85 -19.67
N LYS A 102 -11.05 0.97 -20.28
CA LYS A 102 -11.56 -0.27 -20.90
C LYS A 102 -12.18 -1.21 -19.87
N LEU A 103 -11.55 -1.35 -18.70
CA LEU A 103 -12.04 -2.18 -17.62
C LEU A 103 -13.36 -1.65 -17.06
N GLU A 104 -13.47 -0.35 -16.83
CA GLU A 104 -14.70 0.30 -16.38
C GLU A 104 -15.86 0.10 -17.36
N ALA A 105 -15.60 0.25 -18.66
CA ALA A 105 -16.60 0.01 -19.70
C ALA A 105 -17.09 -1.45 -19.72
N GLN A 106 -16.18 -2.42 -19.57
CA GLN A 106 -16.55 -3.84 -19.50
C GLN A 106 -17.39 -4.15 -18.26
N ILE A 107 -17.04 -3.60 -17.10
CA ILE A 107 -17.80 -3.79 -15.86
C ILE A 107 -19.23 -3.24 -16.02
N GLN A 108 -19.39 -2.04 -16.56
CA GLN A 108 -20.71 -1.44 -16.81
C GLN A 108 -21.56 -2.29 -17.78
N GLN A 109 -20.94 -2.83 -18.83
CA GLN A 109 -21.61 -3.69 -19.79
C GLN A 109 -22.06 -5.03 -19.17
N GLN A 110 -21.27 -5.60 -18.27
CA GLN A 110 -21.65 -6.83 -17.56
C GLN A 110 -22.74 -6.57 -16.52
N GLN A 111 -22.66 -5.46 -15.77
CA GLN A 111 -23.67 -5.08 -14.78
C GLN A 111 -25.05 -4.88 -15.40
N SER A 112 -25.14 -4.26 -16.58
CA SER A 112 -26.40 -4.08 -17.29
C SER A 112 -27.00 -5.40 -17.83
N ARG A 113 -26.19 -6.44 -18.04
CA ARG A 113 -26.65 -7.78 -18.43
C ARG A 113 -27.12 -8.60 -17.24
N ILE A 114 -26.53 -8.41 -16.06
CA ILE A 114 -26.97 -9.03 -14.82
C ILE A 114 -28.14 -8.19 -14.27
N LYS A 115 -29.31 -8.30 -14.91
CA LYS A 115 -30.57 -7.98 -14.23
C LYS A 115 -30.77 -9.06 -13.17
N LEU A 116 -30.38 -8.78 -11.93
CA LEU A 116 -30.79 -9.59 -10.79
C LEU A 116 -32.31 -9.71 -10.86
N PRO A 117 -32.87 -10.93 -10.83
CA PRO A 117 -34.32 -11.06 -10.74
C PRO A 117 -34.75 -10.34 -9.47
N GLU A 118 -35.70 -9.40 -9.62
CA GLU A 118 -36.37 -8.76 -8.50
C GLU A 118 -36.76 -9.87 -7.51
N LYS A 119 -36.32 -9.73 -6.25
CA LYS A 119 -36.55 -10.76 -5.22
C LYS A 119 -38.05 -11.07 -5.22
N ARG A 120 -38.42 -12.30 -5.58
CA ARG A 120 -39.79 -12.76 -5.34
C ARG A 120 -39.97 -12.80 -3.83
N ASP A 121 -40.89 -12.00 -3.31
CA ASP A 121 -41.39 -12.13 -1.95
C ASP A 121 -41.84 -13.58 -1.75
N VAL A 122 -41.14 -14.31 -0.89
CA VAL A 122 -41.58 -15.65 -0.46
C VAL A 122 -42.39 -15.43 0.81
N ASP A 123 -43.70 -15.63 0.71
CA ASP A 123 -44.62 -15.65 1.85
C ASP A 123 -44.31 -16.86 2.77
N VAL A 124 -43.31 -16.69 3.63
CA VAL A 124 -43.01 -17.64 4.72
C VAL A 124 -44.07 -17.44 5.82
N GLY A 125 -45.23 -18.10 5.68
CA GLY A 125 -46.30 -17.89 6.67
C GLY A 125 -47.52 -18.80 6.69
N LYS A 126 -47.66 -19.85 5.87
CA LYS A 126 -48.86 -20.73 5.92
C LYS A 126 -48.56 -22.21 5.64
N ALA A 127 -47.84 -22.89 6.53
CA ALA A 127 -47.80 -24.36 6.54
C ALA A 127 -47.37 -24.92 7.90
N LEU A 128 -48.06 -24.55 8.97
CA LEU A 128 -47.93 -25.21 10.28
C LEU A 128 -49.31 -25.61 10.79
N ASN A 129 -50.01 -26.56 10.15
CA ASN A 129 -51.11 -27.27 10.82
C ASN A 129 -51.62 -28.57 10.14
N THR A 130 -50.80 -29.61 9.90
CA THR A 130 -51.36 -30.91 9.42
C THR A 130 -50.54 -32.17 9.76
N PHE A 131 -49.82 -32.24 10.88
CA PHE A 131 -49.30 -33.53 11.36
C PHE A 131 -49.57 -33.76 12.84
N ARG A 132 -50.78 -34.26 13.12
CA ARG A 132 -51.16 -34.84 14.41
C ARG A 132 -50.98 -36.36 14.30
N VAL A 133 -49.84 -36.88 14.75
CA VAL A 133 -49.56 -38.32 14.77
C VAL A 133 -50.30 -38.94 15.97
N PRO A 134 -51.13 -40.00 15.79
CA PRO A 134 -51.79 -40.66 16.91
C PRO A 134 -50.83 -41.63 17.62
N LEU A 135 -50.65 -41.46 18.93
CA LEU A 135 -49.94 -42.42 19.79
C LEU A 135 -50.84 -43.65 20.01
N LYS A 136 -50.55 -44.77 19.35
CA LYS A 136 -51.14 -46.08 19.68
C LYS A 136 -50.34 -46.73 20.81
N GLY A 137 -51.03 -47.00 21.91
CA GLY A 137 -50.49 -47.72 23.06
C GLY A 137 -50.29 -49.22 22.80
N GLY A 138 -49.20 -49.75 23.37
CA GLY A 138 -48.97 -51.14 23.74
C GLY A 138 -48.03 -51.07 24.95
N GLY A 139 -48.37 -51.55 26.14
CA GLY A 139 -48.86 -52.90 26.43
C GLY A 139 -47.66 -53.78 26.78
N LEU A 140 -46.98 -53.48 27.90
CA LEU A 140 -45.90 -54.33 28.44
C LEU A 140 -46.54 -55.46 29.27
N PRO A 141 -46.24 -56.75 28.99
CA PRO A 141 -46.72 -57.85 29.81
C PRO A 141 -45.95 -57.90 31.14
N GLY A 142 -46.68 -58.04 32.24
CA GLY A 142 -46.12 -58.25 33.57
C GLY A 142 -45.57 -59.67 33.74
N THR A 143 -44.51 -59.78 34.53
CA THR A 143 -44.11 -61.03 35.18
C THR A 143 -43.97 -60.76 36.67
N SER A 144 -44.66 -61.59 37.43
CA SER A 144 -45.03 -61.50 38.83
C SER A 144 -43.89 -61.76 39.81
N ALA A 145 -44.16 -61.32 41.04
CA ALA A 145 -43.45 -61.62 42.29
C ALA A 145 -43.20 -63.12 42.55
N SER A 146 -42.11 -63.40 43.26
CA SER A 146 -42.01 -64.37 44.36
C SER A 146 -40.79 -64.03 45.21
#